data_AF-A0A7X4CK31-F1
#
_entry.id   AF-A0A7X4CK31-F1
#
_cell.length_a   1.000
_cell.length_b   1.000
_cell.length_c   1.000
_cell.angle_alpha   90.00
_cell.angle_beta   90.00
_cell.angle_gamma   90.00
#
_symmetry.space_group_name_H-M   'P 1'
#
loop_
_entity.id
_entity.type
_entity.pdbx_description
1 polymer ?
#
loop_
_entity_poly.entity_id
_entity_poly.type
_entity_poly.pdbx_seq_one_letter_code
_entity_poly.pdbx_strand_id
1 'polypeptide(L)' 'TEVGYDPDEYTGFAFGMGLERIAMIRHGIDDVRRFLENDLRFIRQF' A
#
# COMPACT_ATOMS: atom_id res chain seq x y z
N THR A 1 -14.16 2.48 -20.86
CA THR A 1 -14.25 1.48 -19.77
C THR A 1 -15.37 1.94 -18.87
N GLU A 2 -16.57 1.41 -19.10
CA GLU A 2 -17.76 1.76 -18.32
C GLU A 2 -18.32 0.43 -17.80
N VAL A 3 -18.48 0.32 -16.49
CA VAL A 3 -18.83 -0.93 -15.80
C VAL A 3 -20.35 -1.19 -15.75
N GLY A 4 -21.16 -0.39 -16.46
CA GLY A 4 -22.60 -0.61 -16.64
C GLY A 4 -23.47 -0.28 -15.43
N TYR A 5 -22.97 0.50 -14.47
CA TYR A 5 -23.76 0.99 -13.33
C TYR A 5 -24.25 2.42 -13.57
N ASP A 6 -25.53 2.67 -13.28
CA ASP A 6 -26.13 4.01 -13.31
C ASP A 6 -25.66 4.82 -12.09
N PRO A 7 -24.88 5.91 -12.27
CA PRO A 7 -24.34 6.71 -11.18
C PRO A 7 -25.41 7.50 -10.40
N ASP A 8 -26.61 7.67 -10.93
CA ASP A 8 -27.72 8.36 -10.22
C ASP A 8 -28.44 7.42 -9.23
N GLU A 9 -28.39 6.09 -9.47
CA GLU A 9 -28.93 5.07 -8.56
C GLU A 9 -27.86 4.56 -7.58
N TYR A 10 -26.59 4.52 -8.00
CA TYR A 10 -25.49 3.93 -7.22
C TYR A 10 -24.32 4.88 -7.02
N THR A 11 -24.06 5.23 -5.76
CA THR A 11 -22.83 5.94 -5.35
C THR A 11 -21.75 4.99 -4.85
N GLY A 12 -20.48 5.27 -5.15
CA GLY A 12 -19.34 4.46 -4.71
C GLY A 12 -18.25 5.28 -4.01
N PHE A 13 -17.55 4.65 -3.07
CA PHE A 13 -16.34 5.18 -2.44
C PHE A 13 -15.18 4.24 -2.73
N ALA A 14 -14.03 4.81 -3.09
CA ALA A 14 -12.79 4.06 -3.29
C ALA A 14 -11.69 4.64 -2.42
N PHE A 15 -10.90 3.76 -1.81
CA PHE A 15 -9.67 4.13 -1.12
C PHE A 15 -8.55 3.19 -1.57
N GLY A 16 -7.34 3.73 -1.61
CA GLY A 16 -6.12 2.97 -1.84
C GLY A 16 -5.10 3.37 -0.79
N MET A 17 -4.45 2.38 -0.19
CA MET A 17 -3.29 2.62 0.66
C MET A 17 -2.13 1.75 0.20
N GLY A 18 -0.95 2.35 0.09
CA GLY A 18 0.29 1.64 -0.20
C GLY A 18 0.75 0.87 1.03
N LEU A 19 0.94 -0.45 0.89
CA LEU A 19 1.41 -1.32 1.96
C LEU A 19 2.79 -0.88 2.46
N GLU A 20 3.66 -0.37 1.58
CA GLU A 20 4.99 0.10 1.96
C GLU A 20 4.94 1.21 3.01
N ARG A 21 4.01 2.17 2.85
CA ARG A 21 3.92 3.30 3.78
C ARG A 21 3.36 2.88 5.15
N ILE A 22 2.44 1.93 5.18
CA ILE A 22 1.92 1.37 6.44
C ILE A 22 3.02 0.57 7.16
N ALA A 23 3.79 -0.24 6.44
CA ALA A 23 4.90 -1.00 6.99
C ALA A 23 6.00 -0.10 7.55
N MET A 24 6.36 0.98 6.83
CA MET A 24 7.35 1.96 7.29
C MET A 24 6.95 2.59 8.63
N ILE A 25 5.71 3.03 8.76
CA ILE A 25 5.20 3.66 10.00
C ILE A 25 5.16 2.64 11.14
N ARG A 26 4.68 1.41 10.87
CA ARG A 26 4.56 0.36 11.90
C ARG A 26 5.92 -0.08 12.45
N HIS A 27 6.94 -0.12 11.60
CA HIS A 27 8.25 -0.70 11.94
C HIS A 27 9.35 0.35 12.10
N GLY A 28 9.03 1.65 12.07
CA GLY A 28 10.00 2.73 12.21
C GLY A 28 11.08 2.72 11.13
N ILE A 29 10.72 2.32 9.90
CA ILE A 29 11.66 2.24 8.79
C ILE A 29 11.67 3.60 8.10
N ASP A 30 12.78 4.33 8.26
CA ASP A 30 12.94 5.67 7.68
C ASP A 30 13.05 5.68 6.15
N ASP A 31 13.36 4.54 5.52
CA ASP A 31 13.69 4.51 4.10
C ASP A 31 13.06 3.34 3.34
N VAL A 32 12.23 3.68 2.35
CA VAL A 32 11.56 2.74 1.45
C VAL A 32 12.55 1.90 0.63
N ARG A 33 13.77 2.40 0.41
CA ARG A 33 14.82 1.69 -0.35
C ARG A 33 15.24 0.38 0.32
N ARG A 34 15.07 0.25 1.64
CA ARG A 34 15.34 -1.01 2.34
C ARG A 34 14.41 -2.15 1.91
N PHE A 35 13.23 -1.84 1.38
CA PHE A 35 12.34 -2.86 0.79
C PHE A 35 12.80 -3.28 -0.62
N LEU A 36 13.48 -2.40 -1.37
CA LEU A 36 13.98 -2.72 -2.72
C LEU A 36 15.35 -3.40 -2.72
N GLU A 37 16.18 -3.14 -1.71
CA GLU A 37 17.58 -3.62 -1.67
C GLU A 37 17.72 -5.12 -1.39
N ASN A 38 16.63 -5.88 -1.17
CA ASN A 38 16.65 -7.33 -0.89
C ASN A 38 17.69 -7.72 0.19
N ASP A 39 17.92 -6.85 1.17
CA ASP A 39 18.92 -7.06 2.20
C ASP A 39 18.41 -8.10 3.22
N LEU A 40 19.10 -9.25 3.28
CA LEU A 40 18.81 -10.32 4.24
C LEU A 40 18.86 -9.86 5.72
N ARG A 41 19.55 -8.76 6.03
CA ARG A 41 19.56 -8.15 7.37
C ARG A 41 18.22 -7.52 7.72
N PHE A 42 17.45 -7.07 6.73
CA PHE A 42 16.11 -6.50 6.91
C PHE A 42 15.05 -7.61 7.02
N ILE A 43 15.12 -8.64 6.16
CA ILE A 43 14.16 -9.77 6.17
C ILE A 43 14.17 -10.52 7.51
N ARG A 44 15.33 -10.64 8.19
CA ARG A 44 15.45 -11.32 9.49
C ARG A 44 14.78 -10.61 10.67
N GLN A 45 14.26 -9.41 10.49
CA GLN A 45 13.69 -8.58 11.56
C GLN A 45 12.17 -8.75 11.70
N PHE A 46 11.57 -9.53 10.80
CA PHE A 46 10.14 -9.82 10.72
C PHE A 46 9.87 -11.32 10.87
#